data_AF-F4L1P7-F1
#
_entry.id   AF-F4L1P7-F1
#
_cell.length_a   1.000
_cell.length_b   1.000
_cell.length_c   1.000
_cell.angle_alpha   90.00
_cell.angle_beta   90.00
_cell.angle_gamma   90.00
#
_symmetry.space_group_name_H-M   'P 1'
#
loop_
_entity.id
_entity.type
_entity.pdbx_description
1 polymer ?
#
loop_
_entity_poly.entity_id
_entity_poly.type
_entity_poly.pdbx_seq_one_letter_code
_entity_poly.pdbx_strand_id
1 'polypeptide(L)'
;MRITLFVFFIIGALPALYSQERIKSAAETSGDRERQGPAANKTYSILDQLESDYDFKDFFDVLNINRQVFEDINALSGYYYYYPKEYQISWTPSGNERMLGYNFKLVYLQADPSGKNKVMLTLRLEPNVTTADLDIATALVKNTLRKESGKKFVALQAIPLSEASKISFKGLEGILDPKDVEITIPSDLSDPIVLIIKTDRPDDLLTLLFTENGLIGNLTIKPTGNVSNLVVPITIKMDHQKTFGTAELSPGTWRTEGWKNQTPYPLILKNLHVLRLEPIAGGAIKAKVYTWEIGNTEVSEGGKATFDASMVPAWLDTDPKVKKMWVEYFVKPCDDCNTEVRKTIMDATVRSEISWVTFDILDVLAYTGAAKMRLKVRSAQLDPEGKQKVEKNPPFTIAKDNSTLESFQLFVPKGLTAQFEYAISLVMPDGEIKQSSWVSNKGKTEIGIGQRFIQEQFPELKKR
;
A
#
# COMPACT_ATOMS: atom_id res chain seq x y z
N MET A 1 70.68 -61.77 -19.09
CA MET A 1 70.65 -61.00 -17.83
C MET A 1 69.27 -60.34 -17.74
N ARG A 2 68.35 -60.95 -16.97
CA ARG A 2 66.98 -60.47 -16.76
C ARG A 2 66.95 -59.66 -15.48
N ILE A 3 66.45 -58.42 -15.52
CA ILE A 3 66.13 -57.65 -14.31
C ILE A 3 64.66 -57.25 -14.38
N THR A 4 63.95 -57.70 -13.36
CA THR A 4 62.53 -57.56 -13.06
C THR A 4 62.23 -56.13 -12.60
N LEU A 5 61.17 -55.52 -13.12
CA LEU A 5 60.67 -54.22 -12.68
C LEU A 5 59.64 -54.43 -11.56
N PHE A 6 59.92 -53.92 -10.35
CA PHE A 6 58.99 -53.91 -9.21
C PHE A 6 58.19 -52.60 -9.22
N VAL A 7 56.87 -52.72 -9.16
CA VAL A 7 55.92 -51.61 -8.98
C VAL A 7 55.78 -51.33 -7.48
N PHE A 8 56.04 -50.09 -7.06
CA PHE A 8 55.68 -49.59 -5.73
C PHE A 8 54.48 -48.65 -5.83
N PHE A 9 53.40 -49.02 -5.15
CA PHE A 9 52.27 -48.15 -4.84
C PHE A 9 52.70 -47.12 -3.77
N ILE A 10 52.61 -45.82 -4.06
CA ILE A 10 52.61 -44.78 -3.04
C ILE A 10 51.17 -44.31 -2.86
N ILE A 11 50.61 -44.67 -1.70
CA ILE A 11 49.35 -44.14 -1.17
C ILE A 11 49.63 -42.71 -0.69
N GLY A 12 49.25 -41.72 -1.48
CA GLY A 12 49.27 -40.31 -1.09
C GLY A 12 47.99 -39.94 -0.36
N ALA A 13 48.06 -39.80 0.96
CA ALA A 13 47.03 -39.17 1.77
C ALA A 13 47.23 -37.65 1.78
N LEU A 14 46.41 -36.91 1.02
CA LEU A 14 46.04 -35.48 1.18
C LEU A 14 45.02 -35.18 0.05
N PRO A 15 43.83 -34.62 0.35
CA PRO A 15 43.75 -33.25 0.87
C PRO A 15 42.58 -33.01 1.86
N ALA A 16 42.88 -32.68 3.12
CA ALA A 16 41.94 -32.03 4.04
C ALA A 16 42.07 -30.49 4.03
N LEU A 17 42.98 -29.93 3.23
CA LEU A 17 43.24 -28.49 3.13
C LEU A 17 42.43 -27.78 2.02
N TYR A 18 41.82 -28.52 1.08
CA TYR A 18 41.07 -27.93 -0.03
C TYR A 18 39.59 -27.60 0.30
N SER A 19 39.04 -28.09 1.42
CA SER A 19 37.63 -27.82 1.78
C SER A 19 37.46 -26.59 2.68
N GLN A 20 38.44 -26.24 3.51
CA GLN A 20 38.32 -25.09 4.40
C GLN A 20 38.44 -23.73 3.68
N GLU A 21 39.23 -23.63 2.60
CA GLU A 21 39.30 -22.38 1.81
C GLU A 21 38.01 -22.10 1.03
N ARG A 22 37.32 -23.13 0.51
CA ARG A 22 35.99 -22.95 -0.11
C ARG A 22 34.91 -22.57 0.89
N ILE A 23 34.98 -23.07 2.13
CA ILE A 23 34.00 -22.75 3.17
C ILE A 23 34.23 -21.33 3.72
N LYS A 24 35.48 -20.86 3.83
CA LYS A 24 35.77 -19.44 4.14
C LYS A 24 35.36 -18.49 3.00
N SER A 25 35.62 -18.85 1.75
CA SER A 25 35.23 -18.05 0.57
C SER A 25 33.69 -17.88 0.43
N ALA A 26 32.90 -18.89 0.81
CA ALA A 26 31.44 -18.81 0.75
C ALA A 26 30.83 -18.00 1.91
N ALA A 27 31.49 -17.95 3.06
CA ALA A 27 31.04 -17.17 4.22
C ALA A 27 31.51 -15.70 4.18
N GLU A 28 32.66 -15.39 3.55
CA GLU A 28 33.12 -14.01 3.32
C GLU A 28 32.36 -13.32 2.18
N THR A 29 31.82 -14.07 1.21
CA THR A 29 31.04 -13.50 0.10
C THR A 29 29.58 -13.17 0.43
N SER A 30 29.02 -13.66 1.54
CA SER A 30 27.63 -13.35 1.92
C SER A 30 27.48 -11.97 2.56
N GLY A 31 28.48 -11.50 3.33
CA GLY A 31 28.50 -10.16 3.92
C GLY A 31 28.69 -9.04 2.88
N ASP A 32 29.48 -9.30 1.85
CA ASP A 32 29.79 -8.32 0.78
C ASP A 32 28.58 -7.90 -0.05
N ARG A 33 27.45 -8.63 0.00
CA ARG A 33 26.22 -8.31 -0.75
C ARG A 33 25.06 -7.91 0.13
N GLU A 34 25.29 -7.72 1.43
CA GLU A 34 24.24 -7.28 2.34
C GLU A 34 23.74 -5.88 1.98
N ARG A 35 22.42 -5.69 2.08
CA ARG A 35 21.75 -4.42 1.82
C ARG A 35 21.99 -3.49 3.00
N GLN A 36 22.41 -2.26 2.73
CA GLN A 36 22.64 -1.25 3.76
C GLN A 36 21.65 -0.09 3.68
N GLY A 37 20.70 -0.17 2.75
CA GLY A 37 19.70 0.87 2.51
C GLY A 37 20.17 1.88 1.48
N PRO A 38 19.30 2.83 1.10
CA PRO A 38 19.56 3.79 0.03
C PRO A 38 20.69 4.79 0.36
N ALA A 39 21.43 5.20 -0.66
CA ALA A 39 22.52 6.16 -0.60
C ALA A 39 22.11 7.55 -1.10
N ALA A 40 22.24 8.58 -0.26
CA ALA A 40 21.83 9.95 -0.57
C ALA A 40 22.52 10.57 -1.80
N ASN A 41 23.78 10.20 -2.04
CA ASN A 41 24.61 10.75 -3.10
C ASN A 41 24.67 9.86 -4.36
N LYS A 42 23.90 8.77 -4.41
CA LYS A 42 23.84 7.86 -5.57
C LYS A 42 22.40 7.72 -6.03
N THR A 43 21.96 8.73 -6.77
CA THR A 43 20.59 8.80 -7.32
C THR A 43 20.62 8.70 -8.83
N TYR A 44 19.61 8.02 -9.36
CA TYR A 44 19.38 7.84 -10.79
C TYR A 44 18.06 8.49 -11.15
N SER A 45 18.11 9.45 -12.07
CA SER A 45 16.93 10.04 -12.68
C SER A 45 16.42 9.09 -13.77
N ILE A 46 15.22 8.53 -13.59
CA ILE A 46 14.55 7.78 -14.67
C ILE A 46 13.99 8.72 -15.75
N LEU A 47 13.90 10.01 -15.40
CA LEU A 47 13.41 11.11 -16.21
C LEU A 47 14.28 11.39 -17.43
N ASP A 48 15.59 11.39 -17.24
CA ASP A 48 16.60 11.77 -18.25
C ASP A 48 16.63 10.83 -19.46
N GLN A 49 15.89 9.72 -19.38
CA GLN A 49 15.81 8.69 -20.40
C GLN A 49 14.48 8.69 -21.16
N LEU A 50 13.55 9.56 -20.77
CA LEU A 50 12.28 9.75 -21.45
C LEU A 50 12.39 10.89 -22.46
N GLU A 51 12.00 10.61 -23.70
CA GLU A 51 11.67 11.63 -24.69
C GLU A 51 10.17 11.61 -24.95
N SER A 52 9.61 12.79 -25.18
CA SER A 52 8.23 12.90 -25.65
C SER A 52 8.13 13.96 -26.74
N ASP A 53 7.24 13.71 -27.68
CA ASP A 53 6.72 14.71 -28.64
C ASP A 53 5.67 15.64 -28.02
N TYR A 54 5.31 15.41 -26.75
CA TYR A 54 4.33 16.16 -25.98
C TYR A 54 4.98 16.77 -24.74
N ASP A 55 4.65 18.03 -24.46
CA ASP A 55 5.11 18.72 -23.27
C ASP A 55 4.19 18.38 -22.10
N PHE A 56 4.50 17.29 -21.41
CA PHE A 56 3.83 16.97 -20.15
C PHE A 56 4.15 18.07 -19.14
N LYS A 57 3.10 18.72 -18.61
CA LYS A 57 3.24 19.69 -17.52
C LYS A 57 3.96 19.10 -16.30
N ASP A 58 3.87 17.78 -16.12
CA ASP A 58 4.59 17.02 -15.11
C ASP A 58 5.01 15.65 -15.70
N PHE A 59 6.30 15.31 -15.73
CA PHE A 59 6.79 13.97 -16.18
C PHE A 59 6.07 12.80 -15.51
N PHE A 60 5.60 13.08 -14.31
CA PHE A 60 4.93 12.13 -13.46
C PHE A 60 3.51 11.76 -13.94
N ASP A 61 3.06 12.27 -15.08
CA ASP A 61 1.83 11.81 -15.74
C ASP A 61 2.05 10.47 -16.47
N VAL A 62 3.29 9.99 -16.54
CA VAL A 62 3.67 8.75 -17.24
C VAL A 62 3.79 7.56 -16.27
N LEU A 63 4.43 7.74 -15.12
CA LEU A 63 4.69 6.69 -14.12
C LEU A 63 4.29 7.17 -12.71
N ASN A 64 3.74 6.27 -11.89
CA ASN A 64 3.31 6.58 -10.52
C ASN A 64 4.41 6.46 -9.44
N ILE A 65 5.67 6.29 -9.86
CA ILE A 65 6.82 6.30 -8.95
C ILE A 65 7.53 7.65 -8.99
N ASN A 66 8.28 7.97 -7.94
CA ASN A 66 9.11 9.16 -7.95
C ASN A 66 10.20 9.08 -9.03
N ARG A 67 10.55 10.23 -9.61
CA ARG A 67 11.58 10.36 -10.64
C ARG A 67 12.99 9.91 -10.21
N GLN A 68 13.26 9.86 -8.91
CA GLN A 68 14.56 9.49 -8.37
C GLN A 68 14.53 8.08 -7.81
N VAL A 69 15.48 7.27 -8.26
CA VAL A 69 15.79 5.95 -7.71
C VAL A 69 17.12 6.02 -6.98
N PHE A 70 17.22 5.43 -5.79
CA PHE A 70 18.44 5.41 -5.00
C PHE A 70 19.18 4.08 -5.16
N GLU A 71 20.49 4.11 -5.32
CA GLU A 71 21.33 2.91 -5.16
C GLU A 71 21.44 2.52 -3.69
N ASP A 72 21.67 1.25 -3.40
CA ASP A 72 22.14 0.84 -2.09
C ASP A 72 23.52 1.43 -1.75
N ILE A 73 23.74 1.76 -0.48
CA ILE A 73 25.05 2.18 0.04
C ILE A 73 26.10 1.15 -0.34
N ASN A 74 25.79 -0.13 -0.17
CA ASN A 74 26.57 -1.23 -0.69
C ASN A 74 26.24 -1.49 -2.16
N ALA A 75 27.02 -0.89 -3.06
CA ALA A 75 26.89 -1.05 -4.51
C ALA A 75 27.00 -2.52 -4.99
N LEU A 76 27.67 -3.39 -4.23
CA LEU A 76 27.81 -4.81 -4.57
C LEU A 76 26.53 -5.62 -4.33
N SER A 77 25.62 -5.10 -3.48
CA SER A 77 24.30 -5.71 -3.25
C SER A 77 23.44 -5.70 -4.52
N GLY A 78 23.63 -4.69 -5.40
CA GLY A 78 22.88 -4.50 -6.63
C GLY A 78 21.39 -4.12 -6.45
N TYR A 79 20.99 -3.68 -5.26
CA TYR A 79 19.62 -3.22 -4.99
C TYR A 79 19.46 -1.73 -5.26
N TYR A 80 18.28 -1.38 -5.76
CA TYR A 80 17.85 -0.02 -6.03
C TYR A 80 16.48 0.23 -5.41
N TYR A 81 16.23 1.47 -5.01
CA TYR A 81 15.08 1.83 -4.18
C TYR A 81 14.25 2.93 -4.83
N TYR A 82 12.94 2.68 -4.97
CA TYR A 82 11.96 3.69 -5.38
C TYR A 82 11.01 4.02 -4.23
N TYR A 83 10.24 5.08 -4.39
CA TYR A 83 9.10 5.38 -3.54
C TYR A 83 7.96 5.95 -4.39
N PRO A 84 6.70 5.85 -3.94
CA PRO A 84 5.56 6.38 -4.69
C PRO A 84 5.70 7.87 -4.98
N LYS A 85 5.11 8.29 -6.09
CA LYS A 85 4.98 9.71 -6.42
C LYS A 85 4.06 10.43 -5.43
N GLU A 86 2.88 9.86 -5.20
CA GLU A 86 1.80 10.46 -4.41
C GLU A 86 0.83 9.38 -3.95
N TYR A 87 0.01 9.69 -2.95
CA TYR A 87 -1.15 8.88 -2.55
C TYR A 87 -2.44 9.63 -2.84
N GLN A 88 -3.45 8.91 -3.31
CA GLN A 88 -4.75 9.46 -3.67
C GLN A 88 -5.88 8.59 -3.19
N ILE A 89 -7.09 9.14 -3.06
CA ILE A 89 -8.26 8.33 -2.75
C ILE A 89 -8.41 7.21 -3.78
N SER A 90 -8.48 5.99 -3.29
CA SER A 90 -8.59 4.81 -4.13
C SER A 90 -9.98 4.75 -4.75
N TRP A 91 -10.00 4.45 -6.05
CA TRP A 91 -11.22 4.30 -6.83
C TRP A 91 -11.10 3.06 -7.70
N THR A 92 -12.16 2.26 -7.73
CA THR A 92 -12.25 1.08 -8.58
C THR A 92 -13.62 1.08 -9.24
N PRO A 93 -13.72 0.93 -10.57
CA PRO A 93 -15.02 0.84 -11.24
C PRO A 93 -15.92 -0.18 -10.55
N SER A 94 -17.03 0.26 -9.97
CA SER A 94 -17.98 -0.67 -9.37
C SER A 94 -18.88 -1.22 -10.47
N GLY A 95 -18.98 -2.55 -10.56
CA GLY A 95 -19.94 -3.20 -11.45
C GLY A 95 -21.40 -3.05 -11.00
N ASN A 96 -21.64 -2.46 -9.83
CA ASN A 96 -22.95 -2.35 -9.18
C ASN A 96 -23.19 -0.92 -8.67
N GLU A 97 -24.36 -0.37 -9.02
CA GLU A 97 -24.83 1.03 -8.92
C GLU A 97 -24.89 1.66 -7.50
N ARG A 98 -24.40 0.98 -6.44
CA ARG A 98 -24.62 1.43 -5.04
C ARG A 98 -23.41 2.05 -4.34
N MET A 99 -22.22 1.92 -4.91
CA MET A 99 -21.05 2.70 -4.49
C MET A 99 -20.33 3.11 -5.76
N LEU A 100 -20.11 4.40 -5.99
CA LEU A 100 -19.55 4.95 -7.24
C LEU A 100 -18.06 4.63 -7.45
N GLY A 101 -17.58 3.52 -6.90
CA GLY A 101 -16.21 3.02 -7.01
C GLY A 101 -15.22 3.61 -6.01
N TYR A 102 -15.57 4.65 -5.27
CA TYR A 102 -14.70 5.21 -4.23
C TYR A 102 -14.56 4.25 -3.05
N ASN A 103 -13.32 3.97 -2.64
CA ASN A 103 -13.02 3.29 -1.38
C ASN A 103 -13.11 4.29 -0.21
N PHE A 104 -14.33 4.80 -0.05
CA PHE A 104 -14.77 5.77 0.94
C PHE A 104 -15.96 5.17 1.69
N LYS A 105 -15.96 5.28 3.02
CA LYS A 105 -17.10 4.85 3.83
C LYS A 105 -17.43 5.89 4.89
N LEU A 106 -18.72 6.18 5.04
CA LEU A 106 -19.25 7.00 6.12
C LEU A 106 -20.12 6.13 7.03
N VAL A 107 -19.88 6.22 8.34
CA VAL A 107 -20.62 5.47 9.36
C VAL A 107 -21.04 6.45 10.46
N TYR A 108 -22.33 6.60 10.66
CA TYR A 108 -22.86 7.34 11.80
C TYR A 108 -22.65 6.54 13.08
N LEU A 109 -21.93 7.12 14.02
CA LEU A 109 -21.74 6.55 15.35
C LEU A 109 -22.92 6.97 16.24
N GLN A 110 -23.34 6.12 17.18
CA GLN A 110 -24.30 6.51 18.20
C GLN A 110 -23.74 7.68 19.02
N ALA A 111 -24.61 8.62 19.41
CA ALA A 111 -24.25 9.74 20.27
C ALA A 111 -23.49 9.24 21.51
N ASP A 112 -22.34 9.85 21.81
CA ASP A 112 -21.70 9.63 23.10
C ASP A 112 -22.57 10.23 24.23
N PRO A 113 -22.24 10.01 25.51
CA PRO A 113 -22.98 10.58 26.65
C PRO A 113 -23.08 12.12 26.64
N SER A 114 -22.26 12.82 25.85
CA SER A 114 -22.32 14.27 25.63
C SER A 114 -23.32 14.70 24.54
N GLY A 115 -24.02 13.76 23.90
CA GLY A 115 -25.15 14.03 23.01
C GLY A 115 -24.77 14.43 21.58
N LYS A 116 -23.49 14.40 21.20
CA LYS A 116 -23.06 14.67 19.83
C LYS A 116 -22.97 13.39 19.02
N ASN A 117 -23.75 13.29 17.94
CA ASN A 117 -23.59 12.25 16.94
C ASN A 117 -22.24 12.45 16.25
N LYS A 118 -21.29 11.53 16.49
CA LYS A 118 -20.04 11.50 15.75
C LYS A 118 -20.22 10.64 14.50
N VAL A 119 -19.53 11.00 13.44
CA VAL A 119 -19.44 10.22 12.21
C VAL A 119 -18.01 9.75 12.06
N MET A 120 -17.86 8.51 11.63
CA MET A 120 -16.57 7.97 11.22
C MET A 120 -16.52 7.90 9.71
N LEU A 121 -15.52 8.58 9.13
CA LEU A 121 -15.14 8.46 7.74
C LEU A 121 -13.93 7.53 7.65
N THR A 122 -13.98 6.60 6.71
CA THR A 122 -12.84 5.76 6.34
C THR A 122 -12.50 6.03 4.89
N LEU A 123 -11.25 6.42 4.63
CA LEU A 123 -10.70 6.64 3.30
C LEU A 123 -9.53 5.68 3.09
N ARG A 124 -9.53 4.97 1.97
CA ARG A 124 -8.36 4.23 1.50
C ARG A 124 -7.62 5.08 0.48
N LEU A 125 -6.34 5.31 0.72
CA LEU A 125 -5.47 6.06 -0.18
C LEU A 125 -4.47 5.10 -0.83
N GLU A 126 -4.35 5.13 -2.15
CA GLU A 126 -3.46 4.24 -2.90
C GLU A 126 -2.34 5.02 -3.60
N PRO A 127 -1.14 4.41 -3.72
CA PRO A 127 -0.01 5.01 -4.43
C PRO A 127 -0.10 4.88 -5.96
N ASN A 128 -1.06 4.09 -6.46
CA ASN A 128 -1.30 3.79 -7.88
C ASN A 128 -0.08 3.24 -8.65
N VAL A 129 0.95 2.74 -7.95
CA VAL A 129 2.13 2.11 -8.58
C VAL A 129 1.76 0.76 -9.17
N THR A 130 1.79 0.65 -10.50
CA THR A 130 1.45 -0.58 -11.22
C THR A 130 2.68 -1.45 -11.49
N THR A 131 2.48 -2.73 -11.83
CA THR A 131 3.56 -3.60 -12.31
C THR A 131 4.20 -3.04 -13.59
N ALA A 132 3.40 -2.46 -14.49
CA ALA A 132 3.91 -1.83 -15.71
C ALA A 132 4.85 -0.66 -15.39
N ASP A 133 4.51 0.15 -14.37
CA ASP A 133 5.38 1.25 -13.93
C ASP A 133 6.74 0.72 -13.43
N LEU A 134 6.72 -0.35 -12.63
CA LEU A 134 7.94 -0.99 -12.10
C LEU A 134 8.78 -1.66 -13.17
N ASP A 135 8.16 -2.28 -14.17
CA ASP A 135 8.85 -2.91 -15.30
C ASP A 135 9.56 -1.87 -16.18
N ILE A 136 8.87 -0.76 -16.48
CA ILE A 136 9.44 0.38 -17.22
C ILE A 136 10.61 0.97 -16.42
N ALA A 137 10.39 1.28 -15.14
CA ALA A 137 11.42 1.83 -14.27
C ALA A 137 12.66 0.91 -14.16
N THR A 138 12.43 -0.39 -14.00
CA THR A 138 13.49 -1.41 -13.97
C THR A 138 14.31 -1.42 -15.26
N ALA A 139 13.64 -1.35 -16.42
CA ALA A 139 14.32 -1.30 -17.71
C ALA A 139 15.19 -0.03 -17.83
N LEU A 140 14.69 1.13 -17.38
CA LEU A 140 15.41 2.40 -17.41
C LEU A 140 16.59 2.42 -16.43
N VAL A 141 16.44 1.89 -15.22
CA VAL A 141 17.56 1.77 -14.27
C VAL A 141 18.64 0.87 -14.87
N LYS A 142 18.28 -0.33 -15.36
CA LYS A 142 19.23 -1.23 -16.03
C LYS A 142 19.95 -0.57 -17.20
N ASN A 143 19.26 0.30 -17.94
CA ASN A 143 19.83 1.02 -19.07
C ASN A 143 20.90 2.04 -18.64
N THR A 144 20.64 2.81 -17.57
CA THR A 144 21.65 3.73 -17.02
C THR A 144 22.90 2.98 -16.57
N LEU A 145 22.70 1.88 -15.85
CA LEU A 145 23.80 1.10 -15.29
C LEU A 145 24.69 0.44 -16.35
N ARG A 146 24.19 0.21 -17.57
CA ARG A 146 25.02 -0.30 -18.68
C ARG A 146 26.17 0.63 -19.06
N LYS A 147 26.01 1.93 -18.81
CA LYS A 147 27.04 2.94 -19.08
C LYS A 147 28.08 3.03 -17.97
N GLU A 148 27.85 2.35 -16.84
CA GLU A 148 28.69 2.40 -15.65
C GLU A 148 29.39 1.06 -15.41
N SER A 149 30.73 1.07 -15.43
CA SER A 149 31.53 -0.13 -15.20
C SER A 149 31.38 -0.63 -13.77
N GLY A 150 31.19 -1.94 -13.59
CA GLY A 150 31.20 -2.59 -12.27
C GLY A 150 29.88 -2.53 -11.50
N LYS A 151 28.84 -1.90 -12.05
CA LYS A 151 27.50 -1.87 -11.45
C LYS A 151 26.76 -3.18 -11.67
N LYS A 152 26.02 -3.62 -10.66
CA LYS A 152 25.13 -4.79 -10.72
C LYS A 152 23.69 -4.33 -10.51
N PHE A 153 22.77 -5.07 -11.10
CA PHE A 153 21.34 -4.94 -10.84
C PHE A 153 20.78 -6.28 -10.39
N VAL A 154 20.22 -6.29 -9.19
CA VAL A 154 19.49 -7.42 -8.61
C VAL A 154 17.99 -7.11 -8.63
N ALA A 155 17.57 -6.00 -8.01
CA ALA A 155 16.15 -5.63 -7.96
C ALA A 155 15.94 -4.12 -7.77
N LEU A 156 14.77 -3.66 -8.22
CA LEU A 156 14.17 -2.38 -7.86
C LEU A 156 13.03 -2.66 -6.87
N GLN A 157 13.10 -2.09 -5.66
CA GLN A 157 12.14 -2.35 -4.58
C GLN A 157 11.72 -1.05 -3.88
N ALA A 158 10.61 -1.08 -3.15
CA ALA A 158 10.19 0.05 -2.34
C ALA A 158 11.27 0.40 -1.30
N ILE A 159 11.40 1.68 -0.99
CA ILE A 159 12.42 2.17 -0.06
C ILE A 159 12.15 1.62 1.36
N PRO A 160 13.12 0.91 1.97
CA PRO A 160 12.96 0.42 3.34
C PRO A 160 12.94 1.58 4.32
N LEU A 161 12.11 1.48 5.34
CA LEU A 161 11.90 2.53 6.34
C LEU A 161 12.63 2.21 7.65
N SER A 162 13.22 3.21 8.28
CA SER A 162 13.88 3.06 9.59
C SER A 162 12.97 3.33 10.78
N GLU A 163 11.87 4.05 10.58
CA GLU A 163 10.83 4.32 11.57
C GLU A 163 9.46 4.40 10.90
N ALA A 164 8.39 4.43 11.71
CA ALA A 164 7.04 4.65 11.20
C ALA A 164 6.93 6.04 10.56
N SER A 165 6.36 6.10 9.36
CA SER A 165 6.13 7.36 8.64
C SER A 165 5.15 8.27 9.40
N LYS A 166 5.12 9.55 9.03
CA LYS A 166 4.24 10.54 9.65
C LYS A 166 3.41 11.23 8.58
N ILE A 167 2.12 11.42 8.83
CA ILE A 167 1.25 12.20 7.94
C ILE A 167 0.95 13.55 8.56
N SER A 168 0.96 14.58 7.72
CA SER A 168 0.40 15.89 8.04
C SER A 168 -0.56 16.32 6.95
N PHE A 169 -1.65 16.98 7.31
CA PHE A 169 -2.61 17.54 6.37
C PHE A 169 -2.67 19.05 6.57
N LYS A 170 -2.80 19.79 5.47
CA LYS A 170 -3.05 21.24 5.49
C LYS A 170 -4.55 21.49 5.48
N GLY A 171 -5.00 22.53 6.17
CA GLY A 171 -6.41 22.97 6.12
C GLY A 171 -7.39 22.15 6.96
N LEU A 172 -6.90 21.16 7.74
CA LEU A 172 -7.73 20.48 8.75
C LEU A 172 -7.84 21.26 10.06
N GLU A 173 -6.99 22.27 10.26
CA GLU A 173 -6.99 23.15 11.42
C GLU A 173 -8.37 23.82 11.59
N GLY A 174 -9.07 23.51 12.69
CA GLY A 174 -10.41 24.03 12.98
C GLY A 174 -11.57 23.19 12.41
N ILE A 175 -11.29 22.18 11.58
CA ILE A 175 -12.29 21.20 11.07
C ILE A 175 -12.15 19.87 11.83
N LEU A 176 -10.92 19.44 12.13
CA LEU A 176 -10.62 18.20 12.84
C LEU A 176 -9.61 18.45 13.96
N ASP A 177 -9.85 17.85 15.12
CA ASP A 177 -8.86 17.76 16.21
C ASP A 177 -7.91 16.60 15.88
N PRO A 178 -6.57 16.74 16.03
CA PRO A 178 -5.63 15.66 15.81
C PRO A 178 -5.98 14.35 16.53
N LYS A 179 -6.64 14.41 17.71
CA LYS A 179 -7.07 13.21 18.45
C LYS A 179 -8.19 12.42 17.77
N ASP A 180 -8.93 13.07 16.88
CA ASP A 180 -10.07 12.49 16.18
C ASP A 180 -9.65 11.90 14.81
N VAL A 181 -8.36 11.95 14.46
CA VAL A 181 -7.80 11.36 13.25
C VAL A 181 -6.92 10.18 13.62
N GLU A 182 -7.34 8.98 13.21
CA GLU A 182 -6.55 7.76 13.30
C GLU A 182 -6.01 7.40 11.91
N ILE A 183 -4.70 7.17 11.83
CA ILE A 183 -4.03 6.92 10.55
C ILE A 183 -3.29 5.59 10.66
N THR A 184 -3.63 4.65 9.78
CA THR A 184 -2.87 3.41 9.60
C THR A 184 -1.96 3.58 8.40
N ILE A 185 -0.65 3.61 8.66
CA ILE A 185 0.38 3.70 7.63
C ILE A 185 1.00 2.32 7.46
N PRO A 186 1.06 1.78 6.24
CA PRO A 186 1.69 0.49 6.00
C PRO A 186 3.21 0.57 6.16
N SER A 187 3.82 -0.58 6.47
CA SER A 187 5.28 -0.73 6.49
C SER A 187 5.90 -0.79 5.09
N ASP A 188 5.10 -1.18 4.09
CA ASP A 188 5.46 -1.16 2.67
C ASP A 188 4.78 0.04 2.00
N LEU A 189 5.53 0.86 1.27
CA LEU A 189 4.96 2.04 0.59
C LEU A 189 4.19 1.69 -0.69
N SER A 190 4.19 0.44 -1.13
CA SER A 190 3.29 -0.01 -2.20
C SER A 190 1.88 -0.30 -1.69
N ASP A 191 1.72 -0.48 -0.37
CA ASP A 191 0.42 -0.72 0.26
C ASP A 191 -0.38 0.57 0.44
N PRO A 192 -1.73 0.46 0.54
CA PRO A 192 -2.61 1.59 0.80
C PRO A 192 -2.45 2.16 2.21
N ILE A 193 -2.67 3.47 2.35
CA ILE A 193 -2.87 4.14 3.64
C ILE A 193 -4.37 4.11 3.96
N VAL A 194 -4.72 3.77 5.19
CA VAL A 194 -6.12 3.85 5.67
C VAL A 194 -6.24 5.00 6.66
N LEU A 195 -7.06 5.98 6.29
CA LEU A 195 -7.35 7.17 7.08
C LEU A 195 -8.74 7.03 7.70
N ILE A 196 -8.81 7.06 9.03
CA ILE A 196 -10.04 7.01 9.79
C ILE A 196 -10.21 8.35 10.50
N ILE A 197 -11.26 9.08 10.15
CA ILE A 197 -11.56 10.39 10.72
C ILE A 197 -12.86 10.29 11.50
N LYS A 198 -12.84 10.71 12.76
CA LYS A 198 -14.04 10.92 13.58
C LYS A 198 -14.39 12.41 13.54
N THR A 199 -15.64 12.75 13.29
CA THR A 199 -16.07 14.15 13.25
C THR A 199 -17.56 14.29 13.55
N ASP A 200 -17.96 15.35 14.24
CA ASP A 200 -19.37 15.76 14.37
C ASP A 200 -19.83 16.65 13.20
N ARG A 201 -18.95 16.91 12.21
CA ARG A 201 -19.17 17.77 11.05
C ARG A 201 -18.84 17.05 9.72
N PRO A 202 -19.49 15.91 9.42
CA PRO A 202 -19.20 15.13 8.20
C PRO A 202 -19.45 15.93 6.90
N ASP A 203 -20.47 16.78 6.87
CA ASP A 203 -20.83 17.57 5.70
C ASP A 203 -19.77 18.62 5.34
N ASP A 204 -19.10 19.22 6.34
CA ASP A 204 -18.02 20.18 6.12
C ASP A 204 -16.77 19.50 5.57
N LEU A 205 -16.44 18.33 6.12
CA LEU A 205 -15.34 17.50 5.62
C LEU A 205 -15.62 17.00 4.20
N LEU A 206 -16.83 16.52 3.92
CA LEU A 206 -17.22 16.16 2.56
C LEU A 206 -17.13 17.36 1.63
N THR A 207 -17.63 18.52 2.04
CA THR A 207 -17.54 19.75 1.25
C THR A 207 -16.11 20.10 0.88
N LEU A 208 -15.16 19.95 1.82
CA LEU A 208 -13.73 20.15 1.55
C LEU A 208 -13.23 19.26 0.40
N LEU A 209 -13.64 17.99 0.33
CA LEU A 209 -13.18 17.04 -0.69
C LEU A 209 -13.69 17.34 -2.12
N PHE A 210 -14.71 18.19 -2.25
CA PHE A 210 -15.25 18.66 -3.53
C PHE A 210 -14.81 20.09 -3.88
N THR A 211 -14.01 20.75 -3.02
CA THR A 211 -13.47 22.08 -3.35
C THR A 211 -12.38 21.98 -4.42
N GLU A 212 -12.04 23.12 -5.03
CA GLU A 212 -11.01 23.22 -6.08
C GLU A 212 -9.69 22.54 -5.69
N ASN A 213 -9.27 22.64 -4.44
CA ASN A 213 -8.00 22.07 -3.97
C ASN A 213 -8.15 20.72 -3.26
N GLY A 214 -9.36 20.34 -2.85
CA GLY A 214 -9.57 19.17 -2.00
C GLY A 214 -8.83 19.27 -0.66
N LEU A 215 -8.50 18.10 -0.09
CA LEU A 215 -7.66 17.97 1.10
C LEU A 215 -6.23 17.53 0.70
N ILE A 216 -5.25 18.35 1.01
CA ILE A 216 -3.84 18.13 0.66
C ILE A 216 -3.04 17.78 1.92
N GLY A 217 -2.24 16.74 1.83
CA GLY A 217 -1.34 16.30 2.88
C GLY A 217 0.02 15.85 2.39
N ASN A 218 0.86 15.47 3.33
CA ASN A 218 2.23 15.01 3.12
C ASN A 218 2.50 13.81 4.03
N LEU A 219 2.90 12.69 3.43
CA LEU A 219 3.53 11.57 4.11
C LEU A 219 5.04 11.83 4.17
N THR A 220 5.56 12.06 5.36
CA THR A 220 7.00 12.12 5.63
C THR A 220 7.50 10.72 5.95
N ILE A 221 8.38 10.20 5.10
CA ILE A 221 9.03 8.89 5.27
C ILE A 221 10.48 9.09 5.66
N LYS A 222 11.01 8.19 6.48
CA LYS A 222 12.42 8.16 6.85
C LYS A 222 13.03 6.83 6.38
N PRO A 223 13.80 6.86 5.29
CA PRO A 223 14.47 5.66 4.79
C PRO A 223 15.43 5.05 5.81
N THR A 224 15.80 3.79 5.63
CA THR A 224 17.07 3.27 6.16
C THR A 224 18.25 3.86 5.38
N GLY A 225 19.49 3.56 5.77
CA GLY A 225 20.68 4.12 5.12
C GLY A 225 20.94 5.58 5.51
N ASN A 226 21.35 6.41 4.55
CA ASN A 226 21.77 7.80 4.81
C ASN A 226 20.98 8.86 4.02
N VAL A 227 19.86 8.49 3.40
CA VAL A 227 18.95 9.44 2.75
C VAL A 227 18.18 10.23 3.82
N SER A 228 18.05 11.54 3.60
CA SER A 228 17.23 12.41 4.44
C SER A 228 15.74 12.06 4.34
N ASN A 229 14.91 12.65 5.21
CA ASN A 229 13.47 12.45 5.12
C ASN A 229 12.94 12.83 3.73
N LEU A 230 12.09 11.97 3.18
CA LEU A 230 11.43 12.19 1.90
C LEU A 230 9.96 12.52 2.17
N VAL A 231 9.36 13.30 1.26
CA VAL A 231 7.96 13.70 1.34
C VAL A 231 7.22 13.13 0.14
N VAL A 232 6.15 12.40 0.41
CA VAL A 232 5.21 11.89 -0.58
C VAL A 232 3.90 12.67 -0.43
N PRO A 233 3.51 13.48 -1.43
CA PRO A 233 2.23 14.19 -1.43
C PRO A 233 1.03 13.26 -1.27
N ILE A 234 0.00 13.75 -0.60
CA ILE A 234 -1.31 13.11 -0.48
C ILE A 234 -2.35 14.09 -1.03
N THR A 235 -3.19 13.63 -1.95
CA THR A 235 -4.31 14.43 -2.48
C THR A 235 -5.61 13.67 -2.33
N ILE A 236 -6.55 14.23 -1.59
CA ILE A 236 -7.89 13.66 -1.39
C ILE A 236 -8.89 14.64 -2.01
N LYS A 237 -9.29 14.36 -3.25
CA LYS A 237 -10.25 15.14 -4.01
C LYS A 237 -11.09 14.21 -4.88
N MET A 238 -12.41 14.40 -4.86
CA MET A 238 -13.37 13.44 -5.43
C MET A 238 -13.39 13.43 -6.95
N ASP A 239 -13.31 14.60 -7.57
CA ASP A 239 -13.38 14.87 -9.01
C ASP A 239 -11.98 15.06 -9.65
N HIS A 240 -10.92 14.64 -8.95
CA HIS A 240 -9.56 14.79 -9.45
C HIS A 240 -9.22 13.69 -10.46
N GLN A 241 -8.68 14.04 -11.64
CA GLN A 241 -8.31 13.08 -12.69
C GLN A 241 -7.53 11.88 -12.13
N LYS A 242 -6.52 12.16 -11.31
CA LYS A 242 -5.65 11.10 -10.81
C LYS A 242 -6.35 10.11 -9.87
N THR A 243 -7.43 10.54 -9.18
CA THR A 243 -8.29 9.64 -8.39
C THR A 243 -8.82 8.48 -9.22
N PHE A 244 -9.14 8.73 -10.49
CA PHE A 244 -9.65 7.70 -11.41
C PHE A 244 -8.52 6.99 -12.19
N GLY A 245 -7.26 7.39 -11.99
CA GLY A 245 -6.09 6.81 -12.66
C GLY A 245 -5.96 7.17 -14.13
N THR A 246 -5.08 6.48 -14.84
CA THR A 246 -4.95 6.62 -16.30
C THR A 246 -5.99 5.78 -17.02
N ALA A 247 -6.57 6.30 -18.11
CA ALA A 247 -7.45 5.55 -18.99
C ALA A 247 -6.61 4.62 -19.87
N GLU A 248 -6.14 3.51 -19.30
CA GLU A 248 -5.29 2.55 -20.02
C GLU A 248 -6.06 1.83 -21.11
N LEU A 249 -5.39 1.62 -22.24
CA LEU A 249 -5.91 0.91 -23.39
C LEU A 249 -5.09 -0.35 -23.64
N SER A 250 -5.77 -1.42 -24.03
CA SER A 250 -5.10 -2.64 -24.48
C SER A 250 -4.69 -2.48 -25.95
N PRO A 251 -3.38 -2.52 -26.29
CA PRO A 251 -2.91 -2.29 -27.66
C PRO A 251 -3.58 -3.17 -28.72
N GLY A 252 -3.96 -4.41 -28.37
CA GLY A 252 -4.60 -5.34 -29.30
C GLY A 252 -6.11 -5.15 -29.52
N THR A 253 -6.83 -4.46 -28.64
CA THR A 253 -8.31 -4.42 -28.68
C THR A 253 -8.92 -3.01 -28.68
N TRP A 254 -8.13 -1.98 -28.36
CA TRP A 254 -8.64 -0.62 -28.19
C TRP A 254 -9.33 -0.04 -29.44
N ARG A 255 -8.90 -0.44 -30.64
CA ARG A 255 -9.50 0.02 -31.91
C ARG A 255 -10.92 -0.50 -32.13
N THR A 256 -11.20 -1.72 -31.66
CA THR A 256 -12.48 -2.41 -31.87
C THR A 256 -13.44 -2.23 -30.70
N GLU A 257 -12.90 -2.23 -29.48
CA GLU A 257 -13.70 -2.14 -28.26
C GLU A 257 -13.95 -0.68 -27.83
N GLY A 258 -13.11 0.24 -28.30
CA GLY A 258 -13.10 1.62 -27.86
C GLY A 258 -12.70 1.75 -26.40
N TRP A 259 -13.17 2.81 -25.76
CA TRP A 259 -13.00 3.04 -24.33
C TRP A 259 -14.32 3.47 -23.70
N LYS A 260 -14.59 3.04 -22.46
CA LYS A 260 -15.80 3.39 -21.73
C LYS A 260 -15.46 4.28 -20.55
N ASN A 261 -16.15 5.41 -20.43
CA ASN A 261 -16.11 6.22 -19.24
C ASN A 261 -16.83 5.49 -18.09
N GLN A 262 -16.04 5.02 -17.14
CA GLN A 262 -16.54 4.36 -15.92
C GLN A 262 -16.62 5.32 -14.72
N THR A 263 -16.13 6.55 -14.88
CA THR A 263 -16.14 7.55 -13.81
C THR A 263 -17.55 8.14 -13.65
N PRO A 264 -17.89 8.65 -12.45
CA PRO A 264 -19.17 9.32 -12.21
C PRO A 264 -19.21 10.76 -12.75
N TYR A 265 -18.30 11.11 -13.65
CA TYR A 265 -18.18 12.45 -14.23
C TYR A 265 -18.09 12.36 -15.75
N PRO A 266 -18.57 13.38 -16.49
CA PRO A 266 -18.19 13.53 -17.88
C PRO A 266 -16.69 13.79 -17.99
N LEU A 267 -16.04 13.12 -18.94
CA LEU A 267 -14.61 13.30 -19.22
C LEU A 267 -14.42 13.95 -20.59
N ILE A 268 -13.38 14.77 -20.72
CA ILE A 268 -12.93 15.33 -21.99
C ILE A 268 -11.63 14.63 -22.37
N LEU A 269 -11.69 13.76 -23.38
CA LEU A 269 -10.54 13.00 -23.88
C LEU A 269 -9.69 13.90 -24.79
N LYS A 270 -8.39 13.95 -24.56
CA LYS A 270 -7.47 14.92 -25.19
C LYS A 270 -6.55 14.24 -26.18
N ASN A 271 -5.69 13.39 -25.67
CA ASN A 271 -4.61 12.76 -26.41
C ASN A 271 -4.55 11.27 -26.11
N LEU A 272 -4.17 10.49 -27.12
CA LEU A 272 -3.70 9.13 -26.96
C LEU A 272 -2.17 9.16 -26.83
N HIS A 273 -1.65 8.53 -25.78
CA HIS A 273 -0.22 8.38 -25.58
C HIS A 273 0.20 6.92 -25.67
N VAL A 274 1.38 6.69 -26.24
CA VAL A 274 2.02 5.38 -26.29
C VAL A 274 3.46 5.48 -25.84
N LEU A 275 3.81 4.79 -24.75
CA LEU A 275 5.19 4.65 -24.29
C LEU A 275 5.82 3.42 -24.92
N ARG A 276 6.97 3.63 -25.59
CA ARG A 276 7.79 2.60 -26.20
C ARG A 276 9.22 2.63 -25.68
N LEU A 277 9.82 1.45 -25.51
CA LEU A 277 11.24 1.32 -25.25
C LEU A 277 11.98 1.05 -26.56
N GLU A 278 12.64 2.07 -27.10
CA GLU A 278 13.37 1.98 -28.36
C GLU A 278 14.83 1.59 -28.12
N PRO A 279 15.35 0.55 -28.81
CA PRO A 279 16.78 0.29 -28.80
C PRO A 279 17.53 1.39 -29.55
N ILE A 280 18.65 1.82 -29.00
CA ILE A 280 19.61 2.74 -29.61
C ILE A 280 20.98 2.05 -29.78
N ALA A 281 21.89 2.70 -30.50
CA ALA A 281 23.23 2.16 -30.76
C ALA A 281 23.94 1.71 -29.47
N GLY A 282 24.70 0.62 -29.55
CA GLY A 282 25.37 0.03 -28.38
C GLY A 282 24.45 -0.78 -27.46
N GLY A 283 23.21 -1.07 -27.89
CA GLY A 283 22.27 -1.91 -27.14
C GLY A 283 21.60 -1.19 -25.97
N ALA A 284 21.83 0.10 -25.77
CA ALA A 284 21.05 0.91 -24.83
C ALA A 284 19.59 1.05 -25.32
N ILE A 285 18.70 1.46 -24.43
CA ILE A 285 17.31 1.77 -24.73
C ILE A 285 16.99 3.23 -24.42
N LYS A 286 15.90 3.72 -24.98
CA LYS A 286 15.34 5.04 -24.71
C LYS A 286 13.83 4.92 -24.58
N ALA A 287 13.24 5.49 -23.54
CA ALA A 287 11.79 5.56 -23.46
C ALA A 287 11.31 6.72 -24.32
N LYS A 288 10.38 6.45 -25.22
CA LYS A 288 9.73 7.47 -26.05
C LYS A 288 8.24 7.42 -25.85
N VAL A 289 7.64 8.57 -25.61
CA VAL A 289 6.19 8.75 -25.64
C VAL A 289 5.81 9.40 -26.95
N TYR A 290 4.93 8.73 -27.68
CA TYR A 290 4.29 9.24 -28.89
C TYR A 290 2.88 9.67 -28.57
N THR A 291 2.44 10.77 -29.16
CA THR A 291 1.17 11.40 -28.82
C THR A 291 0.34 11.72 -30.06
N TRP A 292 -0.94 11.40 -30.00
CA TRP A 292 -1.92 11.74 -31.04
C TRP A 292 -3.11 12.46 -30.41
N GLU A 293 -3.47 13.61 -30.96
CA GLU A 293 -4.69 14.31 -30.56
C GLU A 293 -5.92 13.52 -31.02
N ILE A 294 -6.89 13.33 -30.13
CA ILE A 294 -8.13 12.57 -30.37
C ILE A 294 -9.37 13.45 -30.32
N GLY A 295 -9.19 14.74 -30.65
CA GLY A 295 -10.28 15.65 -31.01
C GLY A 295 -11.03 16.31 -29.85
N ASN A 296 -10.52 16.26 -28.62
CA ASN A 296 -11.16 16.88 -27.45
C ASN A 296 -12.59 16.37 -27.19
N THR A 297 -12.78 15.06 -27.34
CA THR A 297 -14.10 14.44 -27.30
C THR A 297 -14.66 14.38 -25.87
N GLU A 298 -15.83 14.95 -25.65
CA GLU A 298 -16.57 14.80 -24.39
C GLU A 298 -17.29 13.44 -24.37
N VAL A 299 -17.13 12.71 -23.26
CA VAL A 299 -17.74 11.41 -23.02
C VAL A 299 -18.52 11.51 -21.71
N SER A 300 -19.83 11.37 -21.78
CA SER A 300 -20.70 11.35 -20.59
C SER A 300 -20.32 10.21 -19.64
N GLU A 301 -20.76 10.29 -18.39
CA GLU A 301 -20.73 9.15 -17.45
C GLU A 301 -21.33 7.90 -18.13
N GLY A 302 -20.66 6.76 -18.00
CA GLY A 302 -21.08 5.50 -18.61
C GLY A 302 -20.95 5.44 -20.15
N GLY A 303 -20.64 6.56 -20.80
CA GLY A 303 -20.53 6.70 -22.25
C GLY A 303 -19.34 5.93 -22.83
N LYS A 304 -19.39 5.65 -24.13
CA LYS A 304 -18.28 5.05 -24.88
C LYS A 304 -17.69 6.04 -25.85
N ALA A 305 -16.37 6.06 -25.94
CA ALA A 305 -15.62 6.72 -26.99
C ALA A 305 -15.08 5.70 -27.98
N THR A 306 -15.23 6.03 -29.26
CA THR A 306 -14.48 5.40 -30.35
C THR A 306 -13.46 6.41 -30.85
N PHE A 307 -12.23 5.97 -31.04
CA PHE A 307 -11.15 6.82 -31.52
C PHE A 307 -11.02 6.68 -33.02
N ASP A 308 -10.63 7.76 -33.70
CA ASP A 308 -10.17 7.64 -35.09
C ASP A 308 -8.81 6.95 -35.12
N ALA A 309 -8.89 5.63 -35.24
CA ALA A 309 -7.75 4.73 -35.34
C ALA A 309 -6.86 5.03 -36.55
N SER A 310 -7.37 5.70 -37.61
CA SER A 310 -6.61 5.87 -38.85
C SER A 310 -5.33 6.71 -38.68
N MET A 311 -5.30 7.61 -37.69
CA MET A 311 -4.15 8.46 -37.40
C MET A 311 -3.04 7.74 -36.61
N VAL A 312 -3.37 6.62 -35.96
CA VAL A 312 -2.46 5.89 -35.08
C VAL A 312 -1.94 4.65 -35.82
N PRO A 313 -0.63 4.53 -36.05
CA PRO A 313 -0.08 3.41 -36.84
C PRO A 313 -0.46 2.03 -36.28
N ALA A 314 -1.02 1.16 -37.14
CA ALA A 314 -1.51 -0.17 -36.74
C ALA A 314 -0.42 -1.09 -36.16
N TRP A 315 0.84 -0.89 -36.52
CA TRP A 315 1.95 -1.70 -36.00
C TRP A 315 2.15 -1.54 -34.48
N LEU A 316 1.64 -0.46 -33.88
CA LEU A 316 1.69 -0.23 -32.42
C LEU A 316 0.87 -1.25 -31.63
N ASP A 317 -0.16 -1.85 -32.25
CA ASP A 317 -1.09 -2.75 -31.57
C ASP A 317 -0.43 -4.07 -31.14
N THR A 318 0.65 -4.45 -31.83
CA THR A 318 1.35 -5.73 -31.64
C THR A 318 2.84 -5.57 -31.32
N ASP A 319 3.35 -4.33 -31.26
CA ASP A 319 4.79 -4.10 -31.04
C ASP A 319 5.17 -4.42 -29.58
N PRO A 320 6.03 -5.43 -29.32
CA PRO A 320 6.45 -5.78 -27.96
C PRO A 320 7.24 -4.69 -27.24
N LYS A 321 7.68 -3.65 -27.97
CA LYS A 321 8.34 -2.46 -27.39
C LYS A 321 7.34 -1.50 -26.76
N VAL A 322 6.06 -1.56 -27.11
CA VAL A 322 4.99 -0.81 -26.44
C VAL A 322 4.84 -1.35 -25.03
N LYS A 323 5.00 -0.47 -24.03
CA LYS A 323 4.89 -0.83 -22.62
C LYS A 323 3.68 -0.24 -21.94
N LYS A 324 3.15 0.86 -22.46
CA LYS A 324 1.96 1.52 -21.93
C LYS A 324 1.24 2.26 -23.05
N MET A 325 -0.08 2.19 -23.06
CA MET A 325 -0.95 2.96 -23.94
C MET A 325 -2.09 3.51 -23.10
N TRP A 326 -2.33 4.82 -23.13
CA TRP A 326 -3.35 5.45 -22.31
C TRP A 326 -3.91 6.71 -22.96
N VAL A 327 -5.12 7.08 -22.55
CA VAL A 327 -5.75 8.32 -22.94
C VAL A 327 -5.57 9.36 -21.85
N GLU A 328 -5.05 10.53 -22.21
CA GLU A 328 -5.13 11.74 -21.39
C GLU A 328 -6.56 12.28 -21.45
N TYR A 329 -7.11 12.58 -20.28
CA TYR A 329 -8.44 13.15 -20.16
C TYR A 329 -8.50 14.16 -19.03
N PHE A 330 -9.44 15.09 -19.12
CA PHE A 330 -9.81 15.96 -18.00
C PHE A 330 -11.17 15.56 -17.47
N VAL A 331 -11.31 15.59 -16.14
CA VAL A 331 -12.63 15.51 -15.49
C VAL A 331 -13.32 16.85 -15.72
N LYS A 332 -14.44 16.85 -16.44
CA LYS A 332 -15.19 18.07 -16.69
C LYS A 332 -15.91 18.48 -15.40
N PRO A 333 -15.78 19.74 -14.94
CA PRO A 333 -16.52 20.23 -13.79
C PRO A 333 -18.02 20.00 -13.97
N CYS A 334 -18.66 19.41 -12.96
CA CYS A 334 -20.06 19.00 -13.02
C CYS A 334 -20.68 19.05 -11.61
N ASP A 335 -21.44 20.10 -11.32
CA ASP A 335 -22.06 20.30 -10.01
C ASP A 335 -23.17 19.28 -9.71
N ASP A 336 -23.91 18.87 -10.74
CA ASP A 336 -24.92 17.81 -10.62
C ASP A 336 -24.25 16.47 -10.29
N CYS A 337 -23.10 16.16 -10.92
CA CYS A 337 -22.31 14.97 -10.62
C CYS A 337 -21.75 15.02 -9.19
N ASN A 338 -21.20 16.16 -8.77
CA ASN A 338 -20.75 16.37 -7.38
C ASN A 338 -21.88 16.13 -6.38
N THR A 339 -23.09 16.60 -6.69
CA THR A 339 -24.29 16.42 -5.87
C THR A 339 -24.68 14.95 -5.78
N GLU A 340 -24.70 14.23 -6.90
CA GLU A 340 -25.05 12.81 -6.92
C GLU A 340 -23.98 11.94 -6.25
N VAL A 341 -22.69 12.25 -6.43
CA VAL A 341 -21.59 11.57 -5.74
C VAL A 341 -21.70 11.77 -4.23
N ARG A 342 -21.90 13.02 -3.79
CA ARG A 342 -22.09 13.34 -2.36
C ARG A 342 -23.30 12.60 -1.80
N LYS A 343 -24.44 12.63 -2.49
CA LYS A 343 -25.66 11.95 -2.08
C LYS A 343 -25.44 10.45 -1.99
N THR A 344 -24.83 9.82 -2.98
CA THR A 344 -24.53 8.39 -2.98
C THR A 344 -23.63 8.00 -1.81
N ILE A 345 -22.62 8.81 -1.50
CA ILE A 345 -21.76 8.60 -0.34
C ILE A 345 -22.54 8.66 0.99
N MET A 346 -23.45 9.62 1.10
CA MET A 346 -24.31 9.77 2.28
C MET A 346 -25.38 8.68 2.39
N ASP A 347 -25.89 8.19 1.26
CA ASP A 347 -26.91 7.13 1.19
C ASP A 347 -26.31 5.73 1.36
N ALA A 348 -25.06 5.52 0.94
CA ALA A 348 -24.29 4.27 1.17
C ALA A 348 -23.88 4.06 2.63
N THR A 349 -24.38 4.90 3.55
CA THR A 349 -24.09 4.82 4.97
C THR A 349 -24.70 3.56 5.57
N VAL A 350 -23.83 2.69 6.08
CA VAL A 350 -24.27 1.58 6.91
C VAL A 350 -24.65 2.17 8.26
N ARG A 351 -25.95 2.16 8.60
CA ARG A 351 -26.40 2.28 9.99
C ARG A 351 -25.99 0.99 10.71
N SER A 352 -24.70 0.85 10.99
CA SER A 352 -24.19 -0.20 11.87
C SER A 352 -24.57 0.15 13.29
N GLU A 353 -25.09 -0.82 14.03
CA GLU A 353 -25.20 -0.68 15.47
C GLU A 353 -23.79 -0.85 16.04
N ILE A 354 -23.36 0.11 16.84
CA ILE A 354 -22.07 0.00 17.53
C ILE A 354 -22.27 -0.92 18.70
N SER A 355 -21.45 -1.96 18.74
CA SER A 355 -21.28 -2.75 19.94
C SER A 355 -19.90 -2.47 20.52
N TRP A 356 -19.89 -1.87 21.70
CA TRP A 356 -18.68 -1.73 22.50
C TRP A 356 -18.31 -3.09 23.09
N VAL A 357 -17.03 -3.45 22.97
CA VAL A 357 -16.50 -4.66 23.60
C VAL A 357 -15.64 -4.28 24.80
N THR A 358 -15.96 -4.88 25.93
CA THR A 358 -15.29 -4.64 27.21
C THR A 358 -14.65 -5.94 27.68
N PHE A 359 -13.39 -5.86 28.10
CA PHE A 359 -12.69 -6.99 28.73
C PHE A 359 -12.38 -6.67 30.18
N ASP A 360 -12.87 -7.51 31.09
CA ASP A 360 -12.53 -7.45 32.50
C ASP A 360 -11.43 -8.47 32.79
N ILE A 361 -10.25 -7.97 33.18
CA ILE A 361 -9.09 -8.80 33.48
C ILE A 361 -9.02 -9.02 34.98
N LEU A 362 -9.22 -10.26 35.42
CA LEU A 362 -9.38 -10.63 36.84
C LEU A 362 -8.24 -11.57 37.28
N ASP A 363 -7.31 -11.04 38.07
CA ASP A 363 -6.21 -11.77 38.72
C ASP A 363 -5.42 -12.73 37.80
N VAL A 364 -5.27 -12.40 36.52
CA VAL A 364 -4.58 -13.26 35.53
C VAL A 364 -3.08 -13.27 35.76
N LEU A 365 -2.46 -12.11 35.93
CA LEU A 365 -1.01 -11.97 36.12
C LEU A 365 -0.59 -12.56 37.47
N ALA A 366 -1.34 -12.28 38.54
CA ALA A 366 -1.12 -12.84 39.87
C ALA A 366 -1.32 -14.37 39.91
N TYR A 367 -2.25 -14.91 39.13
CA TYR A 367 -2.47 -16.35 39.04
C TYR A 367 -1.33 -17.06 38.30
N THR A 368 -0.89 -16.49 37.17
CA THR A 368 0.08 -17.12 36.26
C THR A 368 1.54 -16.80 36.58
N GLY A 369 1.82 -15.71 37.29
CA GLY A 369 3.16 -15.18 37.48
C GLY A 369 3.73 -14.47 36.24
N ALA A 370 2.91 -14.22 35.21
CA ALA A 370 3.34 -13.52 34.01
C ALA A 370 3.68 -12.05 34.30
N ALA A 371 4.72 -11.53 33.64
CA ALA A 371 5.13 -10.13 33.76
C ALA A 371 4.15 -9.18 33.05
N LYS A 372 3.55 -9.64 31.94
CA LYS A 372 2.50 -8.93 31.21
C LYS A 372 1.69 -9.89 30.35
N MET A 373 0.50 -9.45 29.94
CA MET A 373 -0.36 -10.15 29.00
C MET A 373 -0.58 -9.30 27.75
N ARG A 374 -0.67 -9.95 26.59
CA ARG A 374 -1.13 -9.34 25.34
C ARG A 374 -2.48 -9.92 24.97
N LEU A 375 -3.49 -9.08 24.76
CA LEU A 375 -4.80 -9.48 24.25
C LEU A 375 -4.87 -9.15 22.76
N LYS A 376 -5.09 -10.18 21.95
CA LYS A 376 -5.31 -10.11 20.51
C LYS A 376 -6.79 -10.29 20.24
N VAL A 377 -7.30 -9.56 19.27
CA VAL A 377 -8.69 -9.67 18.82
C VAL A 377 -8.72 -9.67 17.30
N ARG A 378 -9.55 -10.54 16.73
CA ARG A 378 -9.85 -10.53 15.30
C ARG A 378 -11.33 -10.64 15.01
N SER A 379 -11.80 -9.96 13.97
CA SER A 379 -13.19 -10.04 13.51
C SER A 379 -13.31 -9.59 12.07
N ALA A 380 -14.31 -10.13 11.35
CA ALA A 380 -14.75 -9.53 10.08
C ALA A 380 -15.47 -8.19 10.32
N GLN A 381 -16.05 -7.99 11.51
CA GLN A 381 -16.66 -6.73 11.93
C GLN A 381 -15.63 -5.72 12.46
N LEU A 382 -14.33 -6.04 12.42
CA LEU A 382 -13.26 -5.03 12.51
C LEU A 382 -12.88 -4.49 11.12
N ASP A 383 -13.23 -5.21 10.06
CA ASP A 383 -13.13 -4.74 8.68
C ASP A 383 -14.40 -3.95 8.33
N PRO A 384 -14.29 -2.68 7.95
CA PRO A 384 -15.42 -1.88 7.51
C PRO A 384 -16.19 -2.52 6.33
N GLU A 385 -15.55 -3.33 5.48
CA GLU A 385 -16.24 -4.02 4.37
C GLU A 385 -16.91 -5.33 4.80
N GLY A 386 -16.59 -5.85 5.99
CA GLY A 386 -17.08 -7.13 6.48
C GLY A 386 -16.61 -8.34 5.65
N LYS A 387 -15.62 -8.15 4.77
CA LYS A 387 -15.19 -9.17 3.81
C LYS A 387 -14.07 -10.04 4.38
N GLN A 388 -13.22 -9.48 5.22
CA GLN A 388 -12.07 -10.20 5.77
C GLN A 388 -11.98 -10.07 7.28
N LYS A 389 -11.62 -11.18 7.94
CA LYS A 389 -11.35 -11.19 9.37
C LYS A 389 -9.98 -10.55 9.62
N VAL A 390 -9.97 -9.32 10.10
CA VAL A 390 -8.75 -8.58 10.43
C VAL A 390 -8.44 -8.68 11.93
N GLU A 391 -7.16 -8.71 12.27
CA GLU A 391 -6.66 -8.67 13.66
C GLU A 391 -6.33 -7.23 14.05
N LYS A 392 -6.73 -6.83 15.25
CA LYS A 392 -6.35 -5.53 15.82
C LYS A 392 -4.86 -5.51 16.14
N ASN A 393 -4.14 -4.57 15.54
CA ASN A 393 -2.70 -4.38 15.70
C ASN A 393 -2.40 -2.89 16.00
N PRO A 394 -1.66 -2.54 17.07
CA PRO A 394 -1.02 -3.43 18.05
C PRO A 394 -2.02 -4.14 18.99
N PRO A 395 -1.68 -5.32 19.53
CA PRO A 395 -2.48 -5.97 20.56
C PRO A 395 -2.51 -5.15 21.84
N PHE A 396 -3.57 -5.28 22.65
CA PHE A 396 -3.62 -4.61 23.95
C PHE A 396 -2.56 -5.20 24.86
N THR A 397 -1.82 -4.33 25.54
CA THR A 397 -0.84 -4.75 26.55
C THR A 397 -1.42 -4.49 27.93
N ILE A 398 -1.51 -5.56 28.73
CA ILE A 398 -2.02 -5.55 30.09
C ILE A 398 -0.85 -5.78 31.03
N ALA A 399 -0.58 -4.79 31.88
CA ALA A 399 0.50 -4.81 32.86
C ALA A 399 0.00 -4.87 34.32
N LYS A 400 -1.32 -4.90 34.54
CA LYS A 400 -1.93 -5.00 35.87
C LYS A 400 -3.24 -5.79 35.83
N ASP A 401 -3.52 -6.52 36.90
CA ASP A 401 -4.80 -7.18 37.14
C ASP A 401 -5.88 -6.20 37.60
N ASN A 402 -7.13 -6.69 37.64
CA ASN A 402 -8.32 -5.96 38.07
C ASN A 402 -8.50 -4.65 37.30
N SER A 403 -8.38 -4.78 35.98
CA SER A 403 -8.54 -3.68 35.04
C SER A 403 -9.61 -4.02 34.01
N THR A 404 -10.38 -3.01 33.66
CA THR A 404 -11.36 -3.05 32.58
C THR A 404 -10.74 -2.37 31.37
N LEU A 405 -10.77 -3.05 30.22
CA LEU A 405 -10.34 -2.52 28.94
C LEU A 405 -11.58 -2.19 28.10
N GLU A 406 -11.84 -0.90 27.92
CA GLU A 406 -12.72 -0.42 26.86
C GLU A 406 -11.96 -0.54 25.54
N SER A 407 -12.28 -1.58 24.77
CA SER A 407 -11.24 -2.18 23.94
C SER A 407 -11.32 -1.70 22.50
N PHE A 408 -12.48 -1.77 21.86
CA PHE A 408 -12.65 -1.37 20.46
C PHE A 408 -14.12 -1.44 20.05
N GLN A 409 -14.40 -0.81 18.92
CA GLN A 409 -15.69 -0.82 18.25
C GLN A 409 -15.76 -1.96 17.23
N LEU A 410 -16.92 -2.61 17.12
CA LEU A 410 -17.25 -3.51 16.03
C LEU A 410 -18.32 -2.88 15.12
N PHE A 411 -18.18 -3.09 13.82
CA PHE A 411 -19.17 -2.76 12.80
C PHE A 411 -20.23 -3.87 12.73
N VAL A 412 -21.31 -3.75 13.51
CA VAL A 412 -22.40 -4.74 13.48
C VAL A 412 -23.48 -4.28 12.51
N PRO A 413 -23.72 -4.98 11.39
CA PRO A 413 -24.84 -4.65 10.51
C PRO A 413 -26.17 -4.73 11.26
N LYS A 414 -27.12 -3.86 10.90
CA LYS A 414 -28.45 -3.81 11.53
C LYS A 414 -29.09 -5.20 11.56
N GLY A 415 -29.52 -5.65 12.73
CA GLY A 415 -30.15 -6.96 12.94
C GLY A 415 -29.19 -8.14 13.14
N LEU A 416 -27.87 -7.90 13.14
CA LEU A 416 -26.86 -8.89 13.52
C LEU A 416 -26.32 -8.60 14.93
N THR A 417 -25.61 -9.57 15.51
CA THR A 417 -24.93 -9.42 16.80
C THR A 417 -23.42 -9.25 16.61
N ALA A 418 -22.76 -8.68 17.62
CA ALA A 418 -21.31 -8.56 17.66
C ALA A 418 -20.65 -9.95 17.65
N GLN A 419 -19.75 -10.17 16.70
CA GLN A 419 -19.01 -11.41 16.52
C GLN A 419 -17.52 -11.09 16.45
N PHE A 420 -16.72 -11.68 17.33
CA PHE A 420 -15.27 -11.56 17.31
C PHE A 420 -14.62 -12.77 17.96
N GLU A 421 -13.33 -12.92 17.71
CA GLU A 421 -12.48 -13.89 18.40
C GLU A 421 -11.37 -13.17 19.13
N TYR A 422 -10.96 -13.72 20.26
CA TYR A 422 -9.88 -13.18 21.07
C TYR A 422 -8.93 -14.29 21.51
N ALA A 423 -7.66 -13.93 21.68
CA ALA A 423 -6.61 -14.80 22.18
C ALA A 423 -5.69 -14.00 23.09
N ILE A 424 -5.06 -14.65 24.06
CA ILE A 424 -4.08 -14.00 24.93
C ILE A 424 -2.69 -14.60 24.76
N SER A 425 -1.67 -13.79 25.00
CA SER A 425 -0.29 -14.24 25.12
C SER A 425 0.26 -13.75 26.45
N LEU A 426 0.71 -14.69 27.29
CA LEU A 426 1.36 -14.41 28.56
C LEU A 426 2.86 -14.30 28.30
N VAL A 427 3.47 -13.20 28.75
CA VAL A 427 4.92 -13.00 28.70
C VAL A 427 5.45 -13.27 30.11
N MET A 428 6.20 -14.34 30.24
CA MET A 428 6.78 -14.78 31.51
C MET A 428 8.02 -13.96 31.88
N PRO A 429 8.42 -13.90 33.16
CA PRO A 429 9.59 -13.14 33.60
C PRO A 429 10.92 -13.59 32.97
N ASP A 430 11.01 -14.85 32.55
CA ASP A 430 12.17 -15.42 31.85
C ASP A 430 12.18 -15.11 30.34
N GLY A 431 11.17 -14.41 29.84
CA GLY A 431 11.00 -14.05 28.43
C GLY A 431 10.24 -15.11 27.61
N GLU A 432 9.85 -16.25 28.19
CA GLU A 432 8.99 -17.22 27.51
C GLU A 432 7.62 -16.59 27.19
N ILE A 433 7.08 -16.88 26.00
CA ILE A 433 5.75 -16.43 25.59
C ILE A 433 4.84 -17.64 25.42
N LYS A 434 3.79 -17.72 26.24
CA LYS A 434 2.75 -18.76 26.14
C LYS A 434 1.51 -18.15 25.49
N GLN A 435 0.99 -18.78 24.44
CA GLN A 435 -0.14 -18.25 23.65
C GLN A 435 -1.36 -19.19 23.70
N SER A 436 -2.55 -18.61 23.89
CA SER A 436 -3.81 -19.35 23.89
C SER A 436 -4.31 -19.63 22.47
N SER A 437 -5.28 -20.53 22.35
CA SER A 437 -6.10 -20.63 21.15
C SER A 437 -7.02 -19.41 21.00
N TRP A 438 -7.57 -19.22 19.79
CA TRP A 438 -8.61 -18.23 19.54
C TRP A 438 -9.95 -18.69 20.08
N VAL A 439 -10.62 -17.82 20.85
CA VAL A 439 -11.91 -18.09 21.48
C VAL A 439 -12.95 -17.14 20.91
N SER A 440 -14.09 -17.69 20.47
CA SER A 440 -15.23 -16.89 20.01
C SER A 440 -15.96 -16.24 21.19
N ASN A 441 -16.41 -15.00 21.00
CA ASN A 441 -17.21 -14.26 21.97
C ASN A 441 -18.64 -14.81 22.16
N LYS A 442 -19.11 -15.72 21.29
CA LYS A 442 -20.47 -16.31 21.33
C LYS A 442 -21.58 -15.25 21.45
N GLY A 443 -21.41 -14.11 20.78
CA GLY A 443 -22.36 -12.99 20.82
C GLY A 443 -22.30 -12.11 22.07
N LYS A 444 -21.39 -12.38 23.03
CA LYS A 444 -21.18 -11.53 24.20
C LYS A 444 -20.22 -10.38 23.89
N THR A 445 -20.45 -9.25 24.51
CA THR A 445 -19.64 -8.02 24.33
C THR A 445 -18.88 -7.65 25.61
N GLU A 446 -19.31 -8.17 26.74
CA GLU A 446 -18.60 -8.13 28.01
C GLU A 446 -17.91 -9.48 28.25
N ILE A 447 -16.58 -9.46 28.30
CA ILE A 447 -15.76 -10.68 28.38
C ILE A 447 -14.91 -10.62 29.65
N GLY A 448 -15.20 -11.54 30.59
CA GLY A 448 -14.33 -11.78 31.74
C GLY A 448 -13.17 -12.71 31.37
N ILE A 449 -11.93 -12.24 31.51
CA ILE A 449 -10.72 -13.05 31.43
C ILE A 449 -10.17 -13.19 32.85
N GLY A 450 -10.39 -14.36 33.44
CA GLY A 450 -9.89 -14.68 34.78
C GLY A 450 -9.36 -16.11 34.87
N GLN A 451 -9.13 -16.59 36.09
CA GLN A 451 -8.47 -17.87 36.37
C GLN A 451 -9.08 -19.05 35.60
N ARG A 452 -10.41 -19.13 35.49
CA ARG A 452 -11.08 -20.20 34.75
C ARG A 452 -10.67 -20.24 33.27
N PHE A 453 -10.61 -19.07 32.61
CA PHE A 453 -10.16 -18.97 31.23
C PHE A 453 -8.70 -19.44 31.10
N ILE A 454 -7.84 -19.06 32.04
CA ILE A 454 -6.45 -19.50 32.06
C ILE A 454 -6.34 -21.02 32.20
N GLN A 455 -7.12 -21.64 33.09
CA GLN A 455 -7.10 -23.09 33.26
C GLN A 455 -7.58 -23.86 32.03
N GLU A 456 -8.52 -23.28 31.28
CA GLU A 456 -9.05 -23.85 30.04
C GLU A 456 -8.04 -23.71 28.88
N GLN A 457 -7.33 -22.58 28.81
CA GLN A 457 -6.42 -22.26 27.69
C GLN A 457 -4.95 -22.66 27.92
N PHE A 458 -4.53 -22.78 29.19
CA PHE A 458 -3.18 -23.14 29.62
C PHE A 458 -3.26 -24.18 30.75
N PRO A 459 -3.64 -25.43 30.45
CA PRO A 459 -3.83 -26.47 31.48
C PRO A 459 -2.57 -26.75 32.32
N GLU A 460 -1.39 -26.51 31.75
CA GLU A 460 -0.08 -26.63 32.38
C GLU A 460 0.20 -25.57 33.45
N LEU A 461 -0.50 -24.43 33.39
CA LEU A 461 -0.40 -23.34 34.36
C LEU A 461 -1.40 -23.46 35.52
N LYS A 462 -2.09 -24.59 35.65
CA LYS A 462 -2.91 -24.89 36.83
C LYS A 462 -2.01 -24.84 38.06
N LYS A 463 -2.21 -23.81 38.90
CA LYS A 463 -1.69 -23.79 40.27
C LYS A 463 -2.16 -25.08 40.96
N ARG A 464 -1.20 -25.84 41.51
CA ARG A 464 -1.48 -26.86 42.53
C ARG A 464 -2.06 -26.20 43.77
#